data_AF-A0A967Q0H8-F1
#
_entry.id   AF-A0A967Q0H8-F1
#
_cell.length_a   1.000
_cell.length_b   1.000
_cell.length_c   1.000
_cell.angle_alpha   90.00
_cell.angle_beta   90.00
_cell.angle_gamma   90.00
#
_symmetry.space_group_name_H-M   'P 1'
#
loop_
_entity.id
_entity.type
_entity.pdbx_description
1 polymer ?
#
loop_
_entity_poly.entity_id
_entity_poly.type
_entity_poly.pdbx_seq_one_letter_code
_entity_poly.pdbx_strand_id
1 'polypeptide(L)' 'QRIAELMKETRDRNFVKQEKINGKNYTVNRNDGMAMIGAAALDNEECYLLGKFARAMGVGYLEHQARI' A
#
# COMPACT_ATOMS: atom_id res chain seq x y z
N GLN A 1 -8.74 8.34 -15.49
CA GLN A 1 -9.11 9.36 -14.48
C GLN A 1 -9.83 8.75 -13.27
N ARG A 2 -10.95 8.05 -13.45
CA ARG A 2 -11.76 7.45 -12.36
C ARG A 2 -10.97 6.63 -11.32
N ILE A 3 -10.03 5.79 -11.76
CA ILE A 3 -9.22 4.96 -10.85
C ILE A 3 -8.40 5.83 -9.89
N ALA A 4 -7.71 6.85 -10.41
CA ALA A 4 -6.88 7.73 -9.59
C ALA A 4 -7.70 8.49 -8.54
N GLU A 5 -8.91 8.94 -8.91
CA GLU A 5 -9.84 9.60 -7.98
C GLU A 5 -10.26 8.65 -6.85
N LEU A 6 -10.65 7.42 -7.18
CA LEU A 6 -11.04 6.41 -6.19
C LEU A 6 -9.87 6.01 -5.28
N MET A 7 -8.67 5.91 -5.83
CA MET A 7 -7.46 5.62 -5.05
C MET A 7 -7.14 6.76 -4.09
N LYS A 8 -7.22 8.01 -4.56
CA LYS A 8 -7.02 9.20 -3.72
C LYS A 8 -8.07 9.26 -2.60
N GLU A 9 -9.35 9.15 -2.93
CA GLU A 9 -10.44 9.20 -1.97
C GLU A 9 -10.30 8.09 -0.91
N THR A 10 -9.99 6.87 -1.33
CA THR A 10 -9.79 5.74 -0.42
C THR A 10 -8.58 5.95 0.48
N ARG A 11 -7.46 6.42 -0.08
CA ARG A 11 -6.26 6.73 0.70
C ARG A 11 -6.54 7.82 1.72
N ASP A 12 -7.11 8.95 1.31
CA ASP A 12 -7.34 10.09 2.19
C ASP A 12 -8.28 9.75 3.35
N ARG A 13 -9.29 8.90 3.12
CA ARG A 13 -10.20 8.42 4.18
C ARG A 13 -9.55 7.45 5.17
N ASN A 14 -8.59 6.63 4.73
CA ASN A 14 -8.08 5.49 5.51
C ASN A 14 -6.60 5.63 5.89
N PHE A 15 -5.97 6.78 5.65
CA PHE A 15 -4.55 6.97 5.94
C PHE A 15 -4.29 7.12 7.44
N VAL A 16 -3.50 6.22 7.99
CA VAL A 16 -3.05 6.21 9.37
C VAL A 16 -1.67 6.86 9.44
N LYS A 17 -1.60 8.09 9.95
CA LYS A 17 -0.33 8.80 10.13
C LYS A 17 0.44 8.28 11.34
N GLN A 18 -0.26 8.10 12.46
CA GLN A 18 0.31 7.60 13.71
C GLN A 18 -0.55 6.50 14.31
N GLU A 19 0.08 5.57 15.00
CA GLU A 19 -0.56 4.46 15.69
C GLU A 19 -0.04 4.40 17.13
N LYS A 20 -0.94 4.20 18.10
CA LYS A 20 -0.59 4.10 19.52
C LYS A 20 -0.47 2.63 19.91
N ILE A 21 0.75 2.20 20.26
CA ILE A 21 1.05 0.83 20.65
C ILE A 21 1.69 0.87 22.03
N ASN A 22 1.13 0.13 23.00
CA ASN A 22 1.63 0.05 24.38
C ASN A 22 1.85 1.43 25.03
N GLY A 23 0.94 2.37 24.80
CA GLY A 23 1.01 3.71 25.37
C GLY A 23 1.89 4.71 24.60
N LYS A 24 2.69 4.27 23.62
CA LYS A 24 3.58 5.13 22.83
C LYS A 24 3.03 5.35 21.40
N ASN A 25 3.14 6.57 20.90
CA ASN A 25 2.77 6.91 19.52
C ASN A 25 3.94 6.61 18.57
N TYR A 26 3.64 5.94 17.46
CA TYR A 26 4.57 5.64 16.39
C TYR A 26 4.08 6.26 15.08
N THR A 27 4.99 6.82 14.30
CA THR A 27 4.65 7.24 12.93
C THR A 27 4.67 6.01 12.04
N VAL A 28 3.54 5.74 11.36
CA VAL A 28 3.37 4.55 10.52
C VAL A 28 3.13 4.89 9.05
N ASN A 29 2.47 6.02 8.75
CA ASN A 29 2.19 6.49 7.37
C ASN A 29 1.62 5.38 6.47
N ARG A 30 0.62 4.65 6.98
CA ARG A 30 0.05 3.43 6.38
C ARG A 30 -1.34 3.71 5.81
N ASN A 31 -1.69 3.02 4.73
CA ASN A 31 -3.00 3.07 4.09
C ASN A 31 -3.68 1.72 4.24
N ASP A 32 -4.57 1.60 5.22
CA ASP A 32 -5.22 0.34 5.59
C ASP A 32 -6.45 0.04 4.74
N GLY A 33 -6.89 1.00 3.90
CA GLY A 33 -8.03 0.86 3.01
C GLY A 33 -7.71 0.24 1.65
N MET A 34 -6.46 -0.17 1.40
CA MET A 34 -6.02 -0.66 0.10
C MET A 34 -5.12 -1.90 0.25
N ALA A 35 -5.25 -2.83 -0.70
CA ALA A 35 -4.36 -3.97 -0.88
C ALA A 35 -3.94 -4.07 -2.34
N MET A 36 -2.76 -4.63 -2.59
CA MET A 36 -2.26 -4.95 -3.94
C MET A 36 -1.79 -6.39 -3.97
N ILE A 37 -2.29 -7.14 -4.95
CA ILE A 37 -1.98 -8.56 -5.13
C ILE A 37 -1.40 -8.74 -6.53
N GLY A 38 -0.18 -9.28 -6.63
CA GLY A 38 0.50 -9.57 -7.90
C GLY A 38 2.01 -9.28 -7.87
N ALA A 39 2.78 -9.55 -8.92
CA ALA A 39 2.61 -10.70 -9.79
C ALA A 39 3.99 -11.21 -10.25
N ALA A 40 4.30 -12.47 -9.98
CA ALA A 40 5.51 -13.16 -10.46
C ALA A 40 5.55 -13.39 -11.98
N ALA A 41 4.48 -12.99 -12.69
CA ALA A 41 4.38 -13.06 -14.14
C ALA A 41 4.78 -11.74 -14.84
N LEU A 42 5.07 -10.69 -14.07
CA LEU A 42 5.53 -9.40 -14.59
C LEU A 42 7.05 -9.40 -14.73
N ASP A 43 7.56 -8.51 -15.57
CA ASP A 43 9.00 -8.28 -15.67
C ASP A 43 9.56 -7.68 -14.36
N ASN A 44 10.87 -7.78 -14.15
CA ASN A 44 11.52 -7.31 -12.93
C ASN A 44 11.34 -5.79 -12.74
N GLU A 45 11.42 -5.03 -13.82
CA GLU A 45 11.25 -3.58 -13.85
C GLU A 45 9.83 -3.18 -13.45
N GLU A 46 8.83 -3.93 -13.92
CA GLU A 46 7.43 -3.72 -13.60
C GLU A 46 7.14 -4.08 -12.13
N CYS A 47 7.66 -5.21 -11.65
CA CYS A 47 7.59 -5.59 -10.23
C CYS A 47 8.22 -4.52 -9.34
N TYR A 48 9.36 -3.97 -9.76
CA TYR A 48 10.05 -2.91 -9.03
C TYR A 48 9.21 -1.64 -8.96
N LEU A 49 8.62 -1.21 -10.08
CA LEU A 49 7.74 -0.04 -10.13
C LEU A 49 6.46 -0.25 -9.30
N LEU A 50 5.82 -1.41 -9.42
CA LEU A 50 4.63 -1.76 -8.65
C LEU A 50 4.92 -1.73 -7.14
N GLY A 51 6.02 -2.34 -6.71
CA GLY A 51 6.43 -2.37 -5.31
C GLY A 51 6.78 -0.99 -4.74
N LYS A 52 7.32 -0.08 -5.56
CA LYS A 52 7.56 1.32 -5.16
C LYS A 52 6.26 2.11 -5.10
N PHE A 53 5.39 1.93 -6.08
CA PHE A 53 4.09 2.59 -6.13
C PHE A 53 3.22 2.21 -4.93
N ALA A 54 3.11 0.92 -4.61
CA ALA A 54 2.38 0.43 -3.45
C ALA A 54 2.86 1.09 -2.15
N ARG A 55 4.18 1.11 -1.92
CA ARG A 55 4.79 1.72 -0.73
C ARG A 55 4.63 3.23 -0.69
N ALA A 56 4.74 3.92 -1.82
CA ALA A 56 4.50 5.37 -1.90
C ALA A 56 3.04 5.73 -1.56
N MET A 57 2.10 4.85 -1.89
CA MET A 57 0.69 4.99 -1.53
C MET A 57 0.39 4.57 -0.07
N GLY A 58 1.38 4.05 0.67
CA GLY A 58 1.26 3.59 2.04
C GLY A 58 0.67 2.18 2.19
N VAL A 59 0.53 1.42 1.10
CA VAL A 59 -0.10 0.09 1.11
C VAL A 59 0.78 -0.91 1.86
N GLY A 60 0.28 -1.40 2.99
CA GLY A 60 0.94 -2.46 3.77
C GLY A 60 0.56 -3.86 3.30
N TYR A 61 -0.67 -4.05 2.82
CA TYR A 61 -1.17 -5.32 2.30
C TYR A 61 -0.71 -5.54 0.84
N LEU A 62 0.58 -5.86 0.68
CA LEU A 62 1.23 -6.12 -0.60
C LEU A 62 1.71 -7.56 -0.65
N GLU A 63 1.03 -8.41 -1.41
CA GLU A 63 1.30 -9.86 -1.46
C GLU A 63 1.36 -10.37 -2.91
N HIS A 64 2.03 -11.50 -3.14
CA HIS A 64 2.23 -12.10 -4.47
C HIS A 64 2.46 -13.61 -4.40
N GLN A 65 2.56 -14.29 -5.55
CA GLN A 65 2.66 -15.75 -5.61
C GLN A 65 3.77 -16.34 -4.75
N ALA A 66 4.97 -15.74 -4.65
CA ALA A 66 6.06 -16.37 -3.91
C ALA A 66 5.88 -16.35 -2.37
N ARG A 67 4.82 -15.73 -1.85
CA ARG A 67 4.43 -15.91 -0.44
C ARG A 67 3.79 -17.28 -0.19
N ILE A 68 2.99 -17.75 -1.15
CA ILE A 68 2.18 -18.97 -1.07
C ILE A 68 3.06 -20.16 -1.47
#